data_AF-A0A517RE97-F1
#
_entry.id   AF-A0A517RE97-F1
#
_cell.length_a   1.000
_cell.length_b   1.000
_cell.length_c   1.000
_cell.angle_alpha   90.00
_cell.angle_beta   90.00
_cell.angle_gamma   90.00
#
_symmetry.space_group_name_H-M   'P 1'
#
loop_
_entity.id
_entity.type
_entity.pdbx_description
1 polymer ?
#
loop_
_entity_poly.entity_id
_entity_poly.type
_entity_poly.pdbx_seq_one_letter_code
_entity_poly.pdbx_strand_id
1 'polypeptide(L)'
;MNQNEETSEKVKLQLTDSVKLNEMGFVFEINVIACFYAVWVFLFASYGLKANINNLTNHLPPVFGFLQIFGDAFTSLWYNLIFFCLASSGLVIGFLFGLRALFPEHLKRYLCWRLPKGFQFEKKKESAWPAVLTVLVCFTSIAVLFFALTHLHVDRTHRLPVISWEGPAAESIDWIFVLGWTFAYLTIYIGAFADSYFTSRWNWLIKFTSGLLGVLIVTAFILTCAVLED
;
A
#
# COMPACT_ATOMS: atom_id res chain seq x y z
N MET A 1 -54.60 13.77 10.32
CA MET A 1 -54.13 12.95 9.18
C MET A 1 -52.77 13.47 8.72
N ASN A 2 -51.81 12.57 8.51
CA ASN A 2 -50.62 12.68 7.63
C ASN A 2 -49.20 13.00 8.16
N GLN A 3 -48.92 13.34 9.42
CA GLN A 3 -47.50 13.47 9.84
C GLN A 3 -46.79 12.14 10.12
N ASN A 4 -47.51 11.13 10.64
CA ASN A 4 -46.91 9.82 10.92
C ASN A 4 -46.72 8.97 9.66
N GLU A 5 -47.52 9.18 8.61
CA GLU A 5 -47.37 8.46 7.34
C GLU A 5 -46.20 9.02 6.51
N GLU A 6 -46.01 10.34 6.44
CA GLU A 6 -44.84 10.93 5.78
C GLU A 6 -43.51 10.53 6.44
N THR A 7 -43.51 10.39 7.77
CA THR A 7 -42.32 9.96 8.52
C THR A 7 -42.05 8.48 8.29
N SER A 8 -43.09 7.65 8.23
CA SER A 8 -42.97 6.22 7.94
C SER A 8 -42.54 5.95 6.49
N GLU A 9 -43.05 6.72 5.53
CA GLU A 9 -42.64 6.65 4.12
C GLU A 9 -41.22 7.16 3.92
N LYS A 10 -40.80 8.28 4.53
CA LYS A 10 -39.39 8.75 4.46
C LYS A 10 -38.42 7.75 5.07
N VAL A 11 -38.77 7.14 6.20
CA VAL A 11 -37.97 6.08 6.84
C VAL A 11 -37.94 4.83 5.96
N LYS A 12 -39.07 4.42 5.37
CA LYS A 12 -39.11 3.30 4.41
C LYS A 12 -38.35 3.59 3.12
N LEU A 13 -38.39 4.80 2.58
CA LEU A 13 -37.65 5.19 1.38
C LEU A 13 -36.14 5.21 1.67
N GLN A 14 -35.73 5.75 2.82
CA GLN A 14 -34.34 5.70 3.27
C GLN A 14 -33.84 4.27 3.51
N LEU A 15 -34.69 3.40 4.08
CA LEU A 15 -34.39 1.98 4.22
C LEU A 15 -34.30 1.29 2.86
N THR A 16 -35.19 1.57 1.92
CA THR A 16 -35.20 0.93 0.59
C THR A 16 -34.02 1.38 -0.27
N ASP A 17 -33.62 2.66 -0.18
CA ASP A 17 -32.40 3.17 -0.80
C ASP A 17 -31.15 2.62 -0.14
N SER A 18 -31.16 2.39 1.19
CA SER A 18 -30.06 1.73 1.89
C SER A 18 -29.95 0.23 1.55
N VAL A 19 -31.08 -0.43 1.27
CA VAL A 19 -31.15 -1.85 0.89
C VAL A 19 -30.72 -2.08 -0.55
N LYS A 20 -31.01 -1.15 -1.48
CA LYS A 20 -30.48 -1.21 -2.86
C LYS A 20 -29.00 -0.83 -2.97
N LEU A 21 -28.47 -0.06 -2.01
CA LEU A 21 -27.05 0.31 -1.97
C LEU A 21 -26.12 -0.87 -1.63
N ASN A 22 -26.65 -1.92 -0.99
CA ASN A 22 -25.93 -3.17 -0.68
C ASN A 22 -25.58 -3.98 -1.94
N GLU A 23 -26.14 -3.66 -3.11
CA GLU A 23 -25.95 -4.48 -4.30
C GLU A 23 -24.62 -4.20 -5.04
N MET A 24 -24.00 -3.01 -4.92
CA MET A 24 -22.86 -2.66 -5.80
C MET A 24 -21.70 -1.81 -5.24
N GLY A 25 -21.54 -1.61 -3.92
CA GLY A 25 -20.56 -0.61 -3.45
C GLY A 25 -19.48 -1.07 -2.48
N PHE A 26 -18.22 -0.84 -2.85
CA PHE A 26 -17.05 -0.88 -1.96
C PHE A 26 -17.12 0.27 -0.95
N VAL A 27 -16.97 0.01 0.36
CA VAL A 27 -16.82 1.08 1.35
C VAL A 27 -15.39 1.10 1.86
N PHE A 28 -14.72 2.24 1.69
CA PHE A 28 -13.36 2.49 2.14
C PHE A 28 -13.35 3.44 3.33
N GLU A 29 -12.74 2.99 4.42
CA GLU A 29 -12.43 3.87 5.55
C GLU A 29 -11.14 4.65 5.26
N ILE A 30 -11.25 5.98 5.22
CA ILE A 30 -10.09 6.87 5.09
C ILE A 30 -9.07 6.58 6.18
N ASN A 31 -9.51 6.33 7.42
CA ASN A 31 -8.61 6.00 8.53
C ASN A 31 -7.80 4.71 8.26
N VAL A 32 -8.44 3.65 7.75
CA VAL A 32 -7.75 2.39 7.44
C VAL A 32 -6.75 2.59 6.30
N ILE A 33 -7.14 3.31 5.24
CA ILE A 33 -6.23 3.65 4.14
C ILE A 33 -5.06 4.49 4.64
N ALA A 34 -5.31 5.49 5.49
CA ALA A 34 -4.28 6.36 6.05
C ALA A 34 -3.30 5.58 6.93
N CYS A 35 -3.78 4.71 7.82
CA CYS A 35 -2.92 3.85 8.63
C CYS A 35 -2.08 2.91 7.77
N PHE A 36 -2.69 2.30 6.75
CA PHE A 36 -1.98 1.41 5.83
C PHE A 36 -0.90 2.17 5.04
N TYR A 37 -1.24 3.35 4.53
CA TYR A 37 -0.29 4.23 3.86
C TYR A 37 0.85 4.70 4.78
N ALA A 38 0.55 5.03 6.04
CA ALA A 38 1.55 5.48 7.01
C ALA A 38 2.63 4.42 7.27
N VAL A 39 2.25 3.14 7.31
CA VAL A 39 3.23 2.04 7.45
C VAL A 39 4.07 1.90 6.18
N TRP A 40 3.45 1.94 5.00
CA TRP A 40 4.20 1.88 3.74
C TRP A 40 5.18 3.03 3.59
N VAL A 41 4.74 4.27 3.84
CA VAL A 41 5.57 5.46 3.64
C VAL A 41 6.73 5.50 4.62
N PHE A 42 6.55 5.01 5.84
CA PHE A 42 7.62 4.88 6.82
C PHE A 42 8.72 3.92 6.33
N LEU A 43 8.30 2.75 5.83
CA LEU A 43 9.21 1.74 5.30
C LEU A 43 9.92 2.22 4.04
N PHE A 44 9.18 2.85 3.12
CA PHE A 44 9.72 3.46 1.90
C PHE A 44 10.73 4.57 2.22
N ALA A 45 10.40 5.49 3.13
CA ALA A 45 11.27 6.59 3.49
C ALA A 45 12.53 6.13 4.23
N SER A 46 12.41 5.10 5.09
CA SER A 46 13.57 4.49 5.75
C SER A 46 14.55 3.90 4.72
N TYR A 47 14.03 3.16 3.73
CA TYR A 47 14.83 2.61 2.64
C TYR A 47 15.42 3.72 1.74
N GLY A 48 14.59 4.66 1.28
CA GLY A 48 15.04 5.70 0.36
C GLY A 48 16.08 6.64 0.97
N LEU A 49 16.02 6.90 2.28
CA LEU A 49 17.06 7.66 2.98
C LEU A 49 18.38 6.89 2.98
N LYS A 50 18.36 5.57 3.26
CA LYS A 50 19.56 4.73 3.18
C LYS A 50 20.13 4.67 1.76
N ALA A 51 19.29 4.51 0.74
CA ALA A 51 19.72 4.51 -0.67
C ALA A 51 20.38 5.84 -1.08
N ASN A 52 19.79 6.97 -0.66
CA ASN A 52 20.37 8.29 -0.90
C ASN A 52 21.70 8.50 -0.16
N ILE A 53 21.86 7.96 1.06
CA ILE A 53 23.12 8.01 1.81
C ILE A 53 24.19 7.18 1.10
N ASN A 54 23.86 5.98 0.65
CA ASN A 54 24.79 5.13 -0.09
C ASN A 54 25.25 5.78 -1.41
N ASN A 55 24.35 6.45 -2.14
CA ASN A 55 24.75 7.20 -3.32
C ASN A 55 25.63 8.40 -2.97
N LEU A 56 25.33 9.11 -1.88
CA LEU A 56 26.14 10.23 -1.42
C LEU A 56 27.57 9.81 -1.06
N THR A 57 27.74 8.67 -0.38
CA THR A 57 29.07 8.11 -0.04
C THR A 57 29.85 7.69 -1.28
N ASN A 58 29.15 7.26 -2.33
CA ASN A 58 29.75 6.88 -3.62
C ASN A 58 29.86 8.05 -4.62
N HIS A 59 29.62 9.29 -4.20
CA HIS A 59 29.63 10.49 -5.06
C HIS A 59 28.66 10.43 -6.26
N LEU A 60 27.56 9.69 -6.10
CA LEU A 60 26.48 9.56 -7.05
C LEU A 60 25.28 10.47 -6.68
N PRO A 61 24.45 10.87 -7.66
CA PRO A 61 23.24 11.64 -7.37
C PRO A 61 22.24 10.82 -6.53
N PRO A 62 21.38 11.47 -5.73
CA PRO A 62 20.36 10.78 -4.94
C PRO A 62 19.36 10.04 -5.84
N VAL A 63 19.08 8.78 -5.50
CA VAL A 63 18.07 7.93 -6.18
C VAL A 63 16.67 8.55 -6.05
N PHE A 64 16.32 8.98 -4.84
CA PHE A 64 15.04 9.57 -4.50
C PHE A 64 15.23 11.07 -4.21
N GLY A 65 15.32 11.87 -5.27
CA GLY A 65 15.64 13.30 -5.17
C GLY A 65 14.67 14.16 -4.34
N PHE A 66 13.44 13.70 -4.10
CA PHE A 66 12.48 14.36 -3.21
C PHE A 66 12.67 13.99 -1.73
N LEU A 67 13.49 12.99 -1.45
CA LEU A 67 13.78 12.45 -0.13
C LEU A 67 15.18 12.88 0.33
N GLN A 68 15.49 14.17 0.15
CA GLN A 68 16.79 14.73 0.48
C GLN A 68 16.97 14.91 1.99
N ILE A 69 18.20 14.70 2.44
CA ILE A 69 18.61 14.95 3.82
C ILE A 69 18.95 16.43 3.94
N PHE A 70 18.11 17.19 4.63
CA PHE A 70 18.40 18.56 5.02
C PHE A 70 19.09 18.59 6.39
N GLY A 71 20.33 19.08 6.47
CA GLY A 71 21.10 19.25 7.73
C GLY A 71 22.17 18.18 8.01
N ASP A 72 22.78 18.22 9.19
CA ASP A 72 23.86 17.32 9.60
C ASP A 72 23.40 15.86 9.71
N ALA A 73 24.20 14.92 9.18
CA ALA A 73 23.81 13.54 8.83
C ALA A 73 23.09 12.70 9.91
N PHE A 74 23.27 12.99 11.21
CA PHE A 74 22.73 12.16 12.30
C PHE A 74 21.44 12.69 12.94
N THR A 75 21.38 13.99 13.24
CA THR A 75 20.18 14.66 13.76
C THR A 75 19.15 14.92 12.68
N SER A 76 19.59 15.02 11.42
CA SER A 76 18.71 15.23 10.27
C SER A 76 17.97 13.97 9.83
N LEU A 77 18.47 12.75 10.07
CA LEU A 77 17.89 11.54 9.47
C LEU A 77 16.50 11.23 10.02
N TRP A 78 16.36 11.17 11.35
CA TRP A 78 15.06 10.98 12.00
C TRP A 78 14.09 12.14 11.74
N TYR A 79 14.61 13.36 11.72
CA TYR A 79 13.83 14.54 11.39
C TYR A 79 13.27 14.46 9.97
N ASN A 80 14.11 14.17 8.97
CA ASN A 80 13.70 14.04 7.57
C ASN A 80 12.75 12.86 7.37
N LEU A 81 12.97 11.74 8.07
CA LEU A 81 12.08 10.58 8.05
C LEU A 81 10.68 10.93 8.55
N ILE A 82 10.59 11.50 9.77
CA ILE A 82 9.31 11.87 10.38
C ILE A 82 8.63 12.95 9.56
N PHE A 83 9.37 13.98 9.12
CA PHE A 83 8.84 15.07 8.31
C PHE A 83 8.24 14.53 7.00
N PHE A 84 8.97 13.68 6.28
CA PHE A 84 8.48 13.08 5.03
C PHE A 84 7.23 12.23 5.27
N CYS A 85 7.23 11.40 6.33
CA CYS A 85 6.08 10.56 6.65
C CYS A 85 4.83 11.40 6.98
N LEU A 86 5.00 12.47 7.76
CA LEU A 86 3.91 13.39 8.12
C LEU A 86 3.41 14.18 6.90
N ALA A 87 4.31 14.76 6.13
CA ALA A 87 3.96 15.55 4.94
C ALA A 87 3.24 14.67 3.90
N SER A 88 3.81 13.50 3.59
CA SER A 88 3.24 12.58 2.61
C SER A 88 1.90 12.00 3.06
N SER A 89 1.79 11.59 4.33
CA SER A 89 0.51 11.12 4.88
C SER A 89 -0.54 12.23 4.92
N GLY A 90 -0.14 13.46 5.27
CA GLY A 90 -1.00 14.63 5.25
C GLY A 90 -1.54 14.94 3.85
N LEU A 91 -0.68 14.85 2.82
CA LEU A 91 -1.08 15.01 1.43
C LEU A 91 -2.07 13.93 0.98
N VAL A 92 -1.83 12.66 1.32
CA VAL A 92 -2.76 11.57 0.98
C VAL A 92 -4.09 11.72 1.70
N ILE A 93 -4.08 12.04 3.00
CA ILE A 93 -5.31 12.29 3.76
C ILE A 93 -6.06 13.48 3.17
N GLY A 94 -5.37 14.59 2.91
CA GLY A 94 -5.95 15.78 2.26
C GLY A 94 -6.55 15.47 0.90
N PHE A 95 -5.87 14.65 0.09
CA PHE A 95 -6.37 14.17 -1.19
C PHE A 95 -7.63 13.30 -1.05
N LEU A 96 -7.67 12.37 -0.08
CA LEU A 96 -8.85 11.54 0.20
C LEU A 96 -10.04 12.39 0.67
N PHE A 97 -9.81 13.41 1.50
CA PHE A 97 -10.83 14.38 1.87
C PHE A 97 -11.29 15.24 0.69
N GLY A 98 -10.35 15.66 -0.16
CA GLY A 98 -10.66 16.39 -1.40
C GLY A 98 -11.52 15.57 -2.36
N LEU A 99 -11.15 14.31 -2.60
CA LEU A 99 -11.94 13.35 -3.38
C LEU A 99 -13.35 13.19 -2.80
N ARG A 100 -13.46 13.03 -1.47
CA ARG A 100 -14.75 12.97 -0.79
C ARG A 100 -15.57 14.24 -0.98
N ALA A 101 -14.94 15.42 -0.96
CA ALA A 101 -15.64 16.68 -1.17
C ALA A 101 -16.18 16.81 -2.60
N LEU A 102 -15.41 16.35 -3.58
CA LEU A 102 -15.77 16.35 -5.01
C LEU A 102 -16.81 15.29 -5.37
N PHE A 103 -16.93 14.21 -4.58
CA PHE A 103 -17.89 13.16 -4.90
C PHE A 103 -19.35 13.62 -4.76
N PRO A 104 -20.24 13.22 -5.68
CA PRO A 104 -21.69 13.32 -5.50
C PRO A 104 -22.15 12.70 -4.17
N GLU A 105 -23.22 13.22 -3.56
CA GLU A 105 -23.68 12.78 -2.23
C GLU A 105 -23.92 11.27 -2.10
N HIS A 106 -24.35 10.61 -3.18
CA HIS A 106 -24.53 9.16 -3.22
C HIS A 106 -23.20 8.39 -3.13
N LEU A 107 -22.10 8.94 -3.64
CA LEU A 107 -20.76 8.34 -3.59
C LEU A 107 -19.99 8.67 -2.31
N LYS A 108 -20.32 9.77 -1.63
CA LYS A 108 -19.69 10.15 -0.33
C LYS A 108 -19.83 9.07 0.73
N ARG A 109 -20.84 8.20 0.60
CA ARG A 109 -21.10 7.06 1.51
C ARG A 109 -20.08 5.93 1.34
N TYR A 110 -19.43 5.82 0.18
CA TYR A 110 -18.40 4.82 -0.11
C TYR A 110 -16.99 5.21 0.36
N LEU A 111 -16.76 6.50 0.63
CA LEU A 111 -15.48 7.00 1.17
C LEU A 111 -15.72 7.66 2.53
N CYS A 112 -15.84 6.84 3.57
CA CYS A 112 -16.18 7.28 4.92
C CYS A 112 -14.92 7.55 5.77
N TRP A 113 -14.96 8.49 6.73
CA TRP A 113 -13.83 8.69 7.64
C TRP A 113 -13.63 7.46 8.53
N ARG A 114 -14.73 6.95 9.08
CA ARG A 114 -14.85 5.73 9.88
C ARG A 114 -16.25 5.17 9.68
N LEU A 115 -16.41 3.85 9.62
CA LEU A 115 -17.74 3.24 9.64
C LEU A 115 -18.40 3.46 11.02
N PRO A 116 -19.73 3.69 11.07
CA PRO A 116 -20.44 3.78 12.32
C PRO A 116 -20.29 2.46 13.11
N LYS A 117 -20.14 2.58 14.44
CA LYS A 117 -19.99 1.41 15.34
C LYS A 117 -21.19 0.48 15.16
N GLY A 118 -20.93 -0.78 14.81
CA GLY A 118 -21.98 -1.78 14.55
C GLY A 118 -22.38 -1.92 13.07
N PHE A 119 -21.74 -1.21 12.15
CA PHE A 119 -21.90 -1.46 10.72
C PHE A 119 -21.33 -2.85 10.39
N GLN A 120 -22.22 -3.82 10.22
CA GLN A 120 -21.90 -5.14 9.70
C GLN A 120 -22.49 -5.24 8.30
N PHE A 121 -21.68 -5.65 7.34
CA PHE A 121 -22.20 -6.04 6.04
C PHE A 121 -23.09 -7.27 6.27
N GLU A 122 -24.40 -7.13 6.01
CA GLU A 122 -25.41 -8.14 6.33
C GLU A 122 -25.04 -9.53 5.77
N LYS A 123 -24.39 -9.56 4.60
CA LYS A 123 -23.78 -10.75 4.00
C LYS A 123 -22.54 -10.37 3.20
N LYS A 124 -21.48 -11.19 3.29
CA LYS A 124 -20.34 -11.09 2.37
C LYS A 124 -20.84 -11.35 0.95
N LYS A 125 -20.39 -10.53 -0.02
CA LYS A 125 -20.82 -10.63 -1.41
C LYS A 125 -20.12 -11.81 -2.09
N GLU A 126 -20.87 -12.65 -2.79
CA GLU A 126 -20.28 -13.72 -3.59
C GLU A 126 -19.67 -13.13 -4.86
N SER A 127 -18.35 -13.07 -4.94
CA SER A 127 -17.63 -12.63 -6.14
C SER A 127 -16.20 -13.14 -6.13
N ALA A 128 -15.78 -13.73 -7.25
CA ALA A 128 -14.41 -14.20 -7.44
C ALA A 128 -13.45 -13.10 -7.94
N TRP A 129 -13.97 -11.99 -8.47
CA TRP A 129 -13.14 -10.93 -9.06
C TRP A 129 -12.06 -10.36 -8.11
N PRO A 130 -12.36 -10.04 -6.84
CA PRO A 130 -11.33 -9.53 -5.92
C PRO A 130 -10.22 -10.54 -5.63
N ALA A 131 -10.55 -11.84 -5.62
CA ALA A 131 -9.56 -12.91 -5.48
C ALA A 131 -8.64 -12.97 -6.70
N VAL A 132 -9.22 -12.89 -7.91
CA VAL A 132 -8.44 -12.84 -9.16
C VAL A 132 -7.53 -11.60 -9.19
N LEU A 133 -8.05 -10.43 -8.82
CA LEU A 133 -7.26 -9.20 -8.76
C LEU A 133 -6.09 -9.33 -7.78
N THR A 134 -6.34 -9.87 -6.58
CA THR A 134 -5.30 -10.11 -5.57
C THR A 134 -4.19 -11.02 -6.12
N VAL A 135 -4.58 -12.10 -6.80
CA VAL A 135 -3.64 -13.05 -7.40
C VAL A 135 -2.85 -12.40 -8.55
N LEU A 136 -3.49 -11.59 -9.39
CA LEU A 136 -2.81 -10.87 -10.46
C LEU A 136 -1.76 -9.90 -9.91
N VAL A 137 -2.13 -9.06 -8.94
CA VAL A 137 -1.19 -8.12 -8.30
C VAL A 137 -0.05 -8.88 -7.60
N CYS A 138 -0.35 -10.03 -6.98
CA CYS A 138 0.66 -10.91 -6.41
C CYS A 138 1.68 -11.37 -7.45
N PHE A 139 1.22 -11.93 -8.58
CA PHE A 139 2.11 -12.41 -9.63
C PHE A 139 2.91 -11.28 -10.26
N THR A 140 2.31 -10.10 -10.45
CA THR A 140 3.05 -8.92 -10.90
C THR A 140 4.15 -8.53 -9.91
N SER A 141 3.84 -8.50 -8.61
CA SER A 141 4.85 -8.23 -7.58
C SER A 141 5.99 -9.25 -7.62
N ILE A 142 5.68 -10.55 -7.70
CA ILE A 142 6.67 -11.61 -7.80
C ILE A 142 7.55 -11.42 -9.04
N ALA A 143 6.95 -11.16 -10.20
CA ALA A 143 7.68 -10.97 -11.44
C ALA A 143 8.65 -9.77 -11.36
N VAL A 144 8.20 -8.64 -10.80
CA VAL A 144 9.02 -7.44 -10.65
C VAL A 144 10.15 -7.67 -9.64
N LEU A 145 9.87 -8.27 -8.49
CA LEU A 145 10.89 -8.58 -7.49
C LEU A 145 11.89 -9.63 -8.00
N PHE A 146 11.42 -10.65 -8.72
CA PHE A 146 12.30 -11.64 -9.34
C PHE A 146 13.19 -11.00 -10.41
N PHE A 147 12.65 -10.11 -11.23
CA PHE A 147 13.43 -9.32 -12.18
C PHE A 147 14.48 -8.46 -11.47
N ALA A 148 14.16 -7.87 -10.31
CA ALA A 148 15.17 -7.15 -9.53
C ALA A 148 16.28 -8.10 -9.05
N LEU A 149 15.92 -9.29 -8.55
CA LEU A 149 16.87 -10.30 -8.08
C LEU A 149 17.81 -10.82 -9.17
N THR A 150 17.38 -10.91 -10.43
CA THR A 150 18.27 -11.35 -11.52
C THR A 150 19.40 -10.35 -11.81
N HIS A 151 19.31 -9.13 -11.30
CA HIS A 151 20.34 -8.10 -11.41
C HIS A 151 21.26 -8.04 -10.18
N LEU A 152 21.07 -8.92 -9.19
CA LEU A 152 21.91 -8.98 -8.01
C LEU A 152 23.16 -9.80 -8.31
N HIS A 153 24.33 -9.16 -8.21
CA HIS A 153 25.63 -9.81 -8.29
C HIS A 153 26.25 -9.88 -6.89
N VAL A 154 26.95 -10.99 -6.60
CA VAL A 154 27.70 -11.16 -5.36
C VAL A 154 29.15 -11.42 -5.74
N ASP A 155 29.99 -10.40 -5.59
CA ASP A 155 31.42 -10.55 -5.79
C ASP A 155 32.05 -11.15 -4.52
N ARG A 156 32.58 -12.37 -4.66
CA ARG A 156 33.24 -13.12 -3.58
C ARG A 156 34.76 -13.08 -3.65
N THR A 157 35.32 -12.25 -4.54
CA THR A 157 36.78 -12.14 -4.70
C THR A 157 37.44 -11.37 -3.55
N HIS A 158 36.67 -10.54 -2.84
CA HIS A 158 37.11 -9.81 -1.66
C HIS A 158 36.93 -10.61 -0.35
N ARG A 159 37.65 -10.22 0.72
CA ARG A 159 37.54 -10.85 2.05
C ARG A 159 36.14 -10.74 2.66
N LEU A 160 35.38 -9.72 2.26
CA LEU A 160 33.96 -9.56 2.53
C LEU A 160 33.24 -9.61 1.18
N PRO A 161 32.17 -10.42 1.04
CA PRO A 161 31.40 -10.46 -0.20
C PRO A 161 30.75 -9.10 -0.40
N VAL A 162 30.96 -8.50 -1.57
CA VAL A 162 30.32 -7.23 -1.95
C VAL A 162 29.09 -7.56 -2.79
N ILE A 163 27.92 -7.10 -2.37
CA ILE A 163 26.68 -7.30 -3.13
C ILE A 163 26.39 -6.03 -3.93
N SER A 164 26.33 -6.13 -5.26
CA SER A 164 26.10 -5.01 -6.15
C SER A 164 24.98 -5.30 -7.14
N TRP A 165 24.39 -4.23 -7.68
CA TRP A 165 23.42 -4.33 -8.76
C TRP A 165 24.15 -4.23 -10.10
N GLU A 166 24.00 -5.24 -10.96
CA GLU A 166 24.62 -5.29 -12.28
C GLU A 166 23.58 -5.48 -13.39
N GLY A 167 23.86 -4.93 -14.57
CA GLY A 167 23.07 -5.11 -15.78
C GLY A 167 22.37 -3.85 -16.30
N PRO A 168 21.58 -3.98 -17.37
CA PRO A 168 21.03 -2.83 -18.11
C PRO A 168 20.01 -2.01 -17.30
N ALA A 169 19.47 -2.56 -16.22
CA ALA A 169 18.51 -1.90 -15.33
C ALA A 169 19.13 -1.46 -13.99
N ALA A 170 20.45 -1.56 -13.81
CA ALA A 170 21.11 -1.27 -12.53
C ALA A 170 20.80 0.14 -12.00
N GLU A 171 20.78 1.15 -12.88
CA GLU A 171 20.48 2.54 -12.48
C GLU A 171 19.02 2.76 -12.01
N SER A 172 18.10 1.86 -12.39
CA SER A 172 16.67 1.95 -12.05
C SER A 172 16.25 0.91 -11.03
N ILE A 173 17.19 0.11 -10.50
CA ILE A 173 16.88 -1.08 -9.73
C ILE A 173 16.17 -0.76 -8.42
N ASP A 174 16.54 0.34 -7.76
CA ASP A 174 15.90 0.82 -6.54
C ASP A 174 14.42 1.18 -6.78
N TRP A 175 14.12 1.79 -7.94
CA TRP A 175 12.75 2.09 -8.34
C TRP A 175 11.94 0.83 -8.67
N ILE A 176 12.55 -0.12 -9.36
CA ILE A 176 11.94 -1.43 -9.67
C ILE A 176 11.66 -2.20 -8.38
N PHE A 177 12.59 -2.16 -7.42
CA PHE A 177 12.45 -2.78 -6.12
C PHE A 177 11.30 -2.16 -5.32
N VAL A 178 11.24 -0.82 -5.23
CA VAL A 178 10.13 -0.10 -4.59
C VAL A 178 8.80 -0.43 -5.25
N LEU A 179 8.76 -0.53 -6.58
CA LEU A 179 7.54 -0.89 -7.32
C LEU A 179 7.08 -2.31 -6.96
N GLY A 180 7.99 -3.28 -6.98
CA GLY A 180 7.72 -4.67 -6.62
C GLY A 180 7.21 -4.80 -5.19
N TRP A 181 7.84 -4.09 -4.26
CA TRP A 181 7.41 -4.02 -2.86
C TRP A 181 6.06 -3.32 -2.68
N THR A 182 5.79 -2.26 -3.45
CA THR A 182 4.50 -1.55 -3.39
C THR A 182 3.36 -2.47 -3.85
N PHE A 183 3.54 -3.23 -4.93
CA PHE A 183 2.57 -4.24 -5.33
C PHE A 183 2.42 -5.35 -4.29
N ALA A 184 3.51 -5.73 -3.63
CA ALA A 184 3.47 -6.72 -2.56
C ALA A 184 2.59 -6.25 -1.41
N TYR A 185 2.80 -5.00 -0.98
CA TYR A 185 2.06 -4.35 0.08
C TYR A 185 0.57 -4.19 -0.30
N LEU A 186 0.28 -3.70 -1.51
CA LEU A 186 -1.08 -3.60 -2.03
C LEU A 186 -1.81 -4.96 -2.07
N THR A 187 -1.10 -6.04 -2.39
CA THR A 187 -1.71 -7.37 -2.41
C THR A 187 -2.19 -7.80 -1.02
N ILE A 188 -1.42 -7.50 0.04
CA ILE A 188 -1.82 -7.77 1.43
C ILE A 188 -3.09 -6.99 1.78
N TYR A 189 -3.15 -5.71 1.40
CA TYR A 189 -4.32 -4.87 1.63
C TYR A 189 -5.57 -5.39 0.90
N ILE A 190 -5.45 -5.58 -0.41
CA ILE A 190 -6.55 -6.04 -1.26
C ILE A 190 -6.98 -7.43 -0.81
N GLY A 191 -6.05 -8.30 -0.40
CA GLY A 191 -6.35 -9.62 0.16
C GLY A 191 -7.12 -9.56 1.47
N ALA A 192 -6.67 -8.76 2.44
CA ALA A 192 -7.37 -8.57 3.73
C ALA A 192 -8.76 -7.96 3.53
N PHE A 193 -8.86 -6.99 2.62
CA PHE A 193 -10.13 -6.38 2.22
C PHE A 193 -11.05 -7.42 1.55
N ALA A 194 -10.54 -8.18 0.58
CA ALA A 194 -11.29 -9.19 -0.14
C ALA A 194 -11.81 -10.29 0.79
N ASP A 195 -10.99 -10.77 1.73
CA ASP A 195 -11.41 -11.78 2.71
C ASP A 195 -12.47 -11.24 3.68
N SER A 196 -12.41 -9.94 4.03
CA SER A 196 -13.38 -9.30 4.92
C SER A 196 -14.74 -9.12 4.26
N TYR A 197 -14.79 -8.79 2.96
CA TYR A 197 -16.02 -8.36 2.28
C TYR A 197 -16.62 -9.37 1.30
N PHE A 198 -15.83 -10.31 0.78
CA PHE A 198 -16.28 -11.24 -0.26
C PHE A 198 -16.19 -12.69 0.18
N THR A 199 -17.15 -13.49 -0.29
CA THR A 199 -17.03 -14.96 -0.27
C THR A 199 -16.70 -15.45 -1.67
N SER A 200 -15.76 -16.37 -1.74
CA SER A 200 -15.47 -17.11 -2.97
C SER A 200 -14.79 -18.42 -2.59
N ARG A 201 -15.02 -19.46 -3.41
CA ARG A 201 -14.26 -20.72 -3.34
C ARG A 201 -12.74 -20.50 -3.44
N TRP A 202 -12.34 -19.37 -4.03
CA TRP A 202 -10.94 -18.98 -4.23
C TRP A 202 -10.35 -18.16 -3.07
N ASN A 203 -11.08 -17.92 -1.97
CA ASN A 203 -10.53 -17.16 -0.83
C ASN A 203 -9.33 -17.86 -0.17
N TRP A 204 -9.17 -19.18 -0.33
CA TRP A 204 -7.92 -19.85 0.07
C TRP A 204 -6.72 -19.30 -0.68
N LEU A 205 -6.84 -19.01 -1.99
CA LEU A 205 -5.73 -18.46 -2.78
C LEU A 205 -5.25 -17.12 -2.21
N ILE A 206 -6.18 -16.28 -1.75
CA ILE A 206 -5.85 -15.01 -1.09
C ILE A 206 -4.94 -15.26 0.12
N LYS A 207 -5.31 -16.20 0.99
CA LYS A 207 -4.51 -16.55 2.18
C LYS A 207 -3.12 -17.08 1.80
N PHE A 208 -3.05 -17.91 0.77
CA PHE A 208 -1.79 -18.43 0.26
C PHE A 208 -0.90 -17.32 -0.31
N THR A 209 -1.45 -16.46 -1.17
CA THR A 209 -0.70 -15.34 -1.76
C THR A 209 -0.21 -14.36 -0.72
N SER A 210 -1.04 -14.01 0.28
CA SER A 210 -0.65 -13.11 1.36
C SER A 210 0.48 -13.69 2.22
N GLY A 211 0.46 -15.00 2.49
CA GLY A 211 1.54 -15.68 3.21
C GLY A 211 2.86 -15.70 2.42
N LEU A 212 2.80 -16.04 1.13
CA LEU A 212 3.98 -16.05 0.24
C LEU A 212 4.60 -14.65 0.12
N LEU A 213 3.76 -13.63 -0.02
CA LEU A 213 4.20 -12.23 -0.12
C LEU A 213 4.80 -11.69 1.17
N GLY A 214 4.29 -12.11 2.33
CA GLY A 214 4.92 -11.77 3.61
C GLY A 214 6.38 -12.20 3.66
N VAL A 215 6.67 -13.43 3.20
CA VAL A 215 8.04 -13.95 3.10
C VAL A 215 8.85 -13.16 2.07
N LEU A 216 8.29 -12.91 0.88
CA LEU A 216 8.97 -12.18 -0.19
C LEU A 216 9.33 -10.74 0.22
N ILE A 217 8.44 -10.02 0.90
CA ILE A 217 8.70 -8.66 1.40
C ILE A 217 9.85 -8.67 2.41
N VAL A 218 9.85 -9.62 3.34
CA VAL A 218 10.91 -9.73 4.36
C VAL A 218 12.25 -10.07 3.71
N THR A 219 12.28 -11.05 2.81
CA THR A 219 13.50 -11.43 2.08
C THR A 219 14.04 -10.29 1.22
N ALA A 220 13.15 -9.60 0.50
CA ALA A 220 13.48 -8.43 -0.30
C ALA A 220 14.08 -7.32 0.59
N PHE A 221 13.45 -7.01 1.72
CA PHE A 221 13.94 -6.01 2.65
C PHE A 221 15.31 -6.35 3.25
N ILE A 222 15.55 -7.63 3.59
CA ILE A 222 16.85 -8.10 4.10
C ILE A 222 17.94 -7.95 3.03
N LEU A 223 17.68 -8.41 1.80
CA LEU A 223 18.64 -8.32 0.69
C LEU A 223 19.01 -6.87 0.40
N THR A 224 18.02 -5.99 0.39
CA THR A 224 18.24 -4.58 0.12
C THR A 224 18.95 -3.87 1.27
N CYS A 225 18.69 -4.24 2.52
CA CYS A 225 19.49 -3.76 3.64
C CYS A 225 20.95 -4.23 3.53
N ALA A 226 21.19 -5.47 3.10
CA ALA A 226 22.53 -6.00 2.93
C ALA A 226 23.32 -5.26 1.83
N VAL A 227 22.68 -4.96 0.69
CA VAL A 227 23.30 -4.19 -0.41
C VAL A 227 23.64 -2.74 0.00
N LEU A 228 22.85 -2.15 0.91
CA LEU A 228 23.04 -0.76 1.34
C LEU A 228 23.94 -0.59 2.56
N GLU A 229 24.39 -1.68 3.19
CA GLU A 229 25.31 -1.65 4.34
C GLU A 229 26.76 -1.97 3.98
N ASP A 230 27.02 -2.46 2.76
CA ASP A 230 28.36 -2.60 2.15
C ASP A 230 28.91 -1.23 1.69
#